data_AF-A0A348VEE4-F1
#
_entry.id   AF-A0A348VEE4-F1
#
_cell.length_a   1.000
_cell.length_b   1.000
_cell.length_c   1.000
_cell.angle_alpha   90.00
_cell.angle_beta   90.00
_cell.angle_gamma   90.00
#
_symmetry.space_group_name_H-M   'P 1'
#
loop_
_entity.id
_entity.type
_entity.pdbx_description
1 polymer ?
#
loop_
_entity_poly.entity_id
_entity_poly.type
_entity_poly.pdbx_seq_one_letter_code
_entity_poly.pdbx_strand_id
1 'polypeptide(L)'
;NGSEKEIALAYMGTGGAYVDYYTICIAQDGKLALANFRDKDGAVGPHVFSEGASVKHEVKLSVYNASPLNFYVYQYQIDRDDGGAITNINVEAYRWNMDAQVFEFDADASQQFKEELGNS
;
A
#
# COMPACT_ATOMS: atom_id res chain seq x y z
N ASN A 1 -23.00 -9.94 13.99
CA ASN A 1 -22.78 -10.44 12.62
C ASN A 1 -21.88 -9.46 11.88
N GLY A 2 -20.58 -9.50 12.19
CA GLY A 2 -19.58 -8.70 11.48
C GLY A 2 -19.17 -9.48 10.26
N SER A 3 -19.64 -9.08 9.07
CA SER A 3 -18.97 -9.48 7.86
C SER A 3 -17.59 -8.84 7.89
N GLU A 4 -16.57 -9.61 8.22
CA GLU A 4 -15.19 -9.27 7.87
C GLU A 4 -15.22 -8.99 6.36
N LYS A 5 -15.08 -7.73 5.97
CA LYS A 5 -14.98 -7.39 4.55
C LYS A 5 -13.73 -8.07 4.02
N GLU A 6 -13.92 -9.01 3.12
CA GLU A 6 -12.81 -9.69 2.45
C GLU A 6 -12.09 -8.67 1.57
N ILE A 7 -10.83 -8.41 1.92
CA ILE A 7 -9.90 -7.60 1.15
C ILE A 7 -8.93 -8.58 0.49
N ALA A 8 -8.84 -8.54 -0.83
CA ALA A 8 -8.00 -9.43 -1.61
C ALA A 8 -6.90 -8.62 -2.31
N LEU A 9 -5.66 -9.11 -2.19
CA LEU A 9 -4.54 -8.64 -3.00
C LEU A 9 -4.59 -9.34 -4.36
N ALA A 10 -4.81 -8.57 -5.42
CA ALA A 10 -4.90 -9.08 -6.79
C ALA A 10 -3.63 -8.77 -7.57
N TYR A 11 -2.98 -9.81 -8.09
CA TYR A 11 -1.82 -9.69 -8.97
C TYR A 11 -2.24 -9.24 -10.37
N MET A 12 -1.57 -8.22 -10.91
CA MET A 12 -1.90 -7.56 -12.17
C MET A 12 -0.90 -7.87 -13.30
N GLY A 13 0.21 -8.57 -12.99
CA GLY A 13 1.26 -8.90 -13.95
C GLY A 13 2.64 -8.40 -13.53
N THR A 14 3.66 -8.71 -14.34
CA THR A 14 5.04 -8.26 -14.11
C THR A 14 5.31 -6.94 -14.84
N GLY A 15 5.99 -6.02 -14.16
CA GLY A 15 6.47 -4.72 -14.61
C GLY A 15 7.94 -4.71 -15.03
N GLY A 16 8.40 -5.73 -15.75
CA GLY A 16 9.79 -5.89 -16.16
C GLY A 16 10.50 -7.03 -15.42
N ALA A 17 11.82 -6.92 -15.25
CA ALA A 17 12.63 -8.05 -14.77
C ALA A 17 12.50 -8.35 -13.27
N TYR A 18 12.12 -7.36 -12.45
CA TYR A 18 12.17 -7.47 -10.98
C TYR A 18 11.02 -6.78 -10.26
N VAL A 19 9.95 -6.39 -10.97
CA VAL A 19 8.81 -5.68 -10.39
C VAL A 19 7.53 -6.41 -10.76
N ASP A 20 6.67 -6.63 -9.78
CA ASP A 20 5.33 -7.15 -9.90
C ASP A 20 4.32 -6.04 -9.57
N TYR A 21 3.18 -6.06 -10.25
CA TYR A 21 2.10 -5.11 -10.00
C TYR A 21 0.93 -5.77 -9.29
N TYR A 22 0.34 -5.04 -8.35
CA TYR A 22 -0.79 -5.49 -7.57
C TYR A 22 -1.85 -4.41 -7.45
N THR A 23 -3.09 -4.82 -7.18
CA THR A 23 -4.18 -3.93 -6.79
C THR A 23 -4.94 -4.56 -5.63
N ILE A 24 -5.75 -3.75 -4.96
CA ILE A 24 -6.64 -4.23 -3.89
C ILE A 24 -8.05 -4.37 -4.43
N CYS A 25 -8.68 -5.50 -4.15
CA CYS A 25 -10.09 -5.76 -4.38
C CYS A 25 -10.82 -5.88 -3.05
N ILE A 26 -12.07 -5.42 -3.02
CA ILE A 26 -12.97 -5.52 -1.86
C ILE A 26 -14.25 -6.22 -2.26
N ALA A 27 -14.83 -6.98 -1.33
CA ALA A 27 -16.19 -7.46 -1.48
C ALA A 27 -17.19 -6.28 -1.40
N GLN A 28 -17.91 -6.02 -2.48
CA GLN A 28 -18.94 -4.99 -2.59
C GLN A 28 -20.14 -5.56 -3.35
N ASP A 29 -21.34 -5.45 -2.78
CA ASP A 29 -22.60 -5.94 -3.36
C ASP A 29 -22.57 -7.41 -3.83
N GLY A 30 -21.88 -8.26 -3.05
CA GLY A 30 -21.72 -9.69 -3.35
C GLY A 30 -20.78 -9.99 -4.52
N LYS A 31 -19.98 -9.01 -4.96
CA LYS A 31 -18.97 -9.14 -6.02
C LYS A 31 -17.62 -8.62 -5.54
N LEU A 32 -16.54 -9.07 -6.19
CA LEU A 32 -15.23 -8.45 -6.05
C LEU A 32 -15.18 -7.21 -6.94
N ALA A 33 -14.88 -6.06 -6.34
CA ALA A 33 -14.67 -4.79 -7.03
C ALA A 33 -13.28 -4.23 -6.68
N LEU A 34 -12.69 -3.44 -7.59
CA LEU A 34 -11.45 -2.73 -7.30
C LEU A 34 -11.70 -1.71 -6.18
N ALA A 35 -10.83 -1.70 -5.19
CA ALA A 35 -10.87 -0.70 -4.14
C ALA A 35 -10.47 0.66 -4.69
N ASN A 36 -11.18 1.70 -4.26
CA ASN A 36 -10.81 3.08 -4.55
C ASN A 36 -9.88 3.61 -3.45
N PHE A 37 -8.93 4.42 -3.88
CA PHE A 37 -7.97 5.14 -3.07
C PHE A 37 -8.16 6.64 -3.29
N ARG A 38 -8.15 7.42 -2.21
CA ARG A 38 -8.02 8.86 -2.25
C ARG A 38 -6.57 9.21 -1.99
N ASP A 39 -5.91 9.82 -2.96
CA ASP A 39 -4.53 10.26 -2.83
C ASP A 39 -4.40 11.56 -2.00
N LYS A 40 -3.15 11.98 -1.78
CA LYS A 40 -2.80 13.22 -1.06
C LYS A 40 -3.36 14.49 -1.69
N ASP A 41 -3.68 14.45 -2.99
CA ASP A 41 -4.23 15.58 -3.75
C ASP A 41 -5.78 15.53 -3.78
N GLY A 42 -6.37 14.49 -3.17
CA GLY A 42 -7.81 14.28 -3.06
C GLY A 42 -8.43 13.56 -4.26
N ALA A 43 -7.65 13.13 -5.25
CA ALA A 43 -8.17 12.38 -6.39
C ALA A 43 -8.56 10.97 -5.95
N VAL A 44 -9.70 10.47 -6.45
CA VAL A 44 -10.26 9.17 -6.07
C VAL A 44 -10.27 8.23 -7.26
N GLY A 45 -9.70 7.04 -7.10
CA GLY A 45 -9.72 5.98 -8.12
C GLY A 45 -8.99 4.72 -7.68
N PRO A 46 -8.99 3.66 -8.51
CA PRO A 46 -8.20 2.47 -8.23
C PRO A 46 -6.71 2.81 -8.25
N HIS A 47 -5.94 2.12 -7.42
CA HIS A 47 -4.50 2.31 -7.32
C HIS A 47 -3.75 1.02 -7.62
N VAL A 48 -2.69 1.12 -8.43
CA VAL A 48 -1.81 0.00 -8.75
C VAL A 48 -0.53 0.16 -7.95
N PHE A 49 -0.27 -0.82 -7.10
CA PHE A 49 0.95 -0.94 -6.33
C PHE A 49 1.99 -1.73 -7.10
N SER A 50 3.25 -1.50 -6.75
CA SER A 50 4.41 -2.24 -7.25
C SER A 50 5.11 -2.95 -6.09
N GLU A 51 5.69 -4.11 -6.34
CA GLU A 51 6.59 -4.78 -5.41
C GLU A 51 7.77 -5.37 -6.19
N GLY A 52 8.98 -5.19 -5.68
CA GLY A 52 10.18 -5.55 -6.39
C GLY A 52 11.44 -5.09 -5.69
N ALA A 53 12.54 -5.78 -5.92
CA ALA A 53 13.81 -5.42 -5.32
C ALA A 53 14.97 -5.64 -6.28
N SER A 54 15.94 -4.75 -6.18
CA SER A 54 17.26 -4.81 -6.79
C SER A 54 18.30 -4.45 -5.73
N VAL A 55 19.57 -4.44 -6.09
CA VAL A 55 20.66 -4.05 -5.16
C VAL A 55 20.46 -2.62 -4.63
N LYS A 56 19.98 -1.70 -5.47
CA LYS A 56 19.88 -0.28 -5.13
C LYS A 56 18.47 0.19 -4.81
N HIS A 57 17.45 -0.45 -5.38
CA HIS A 57 16.06 -0.02 -5.26
C HIS A 57 15.21 -1.15 -4.73
N GLU A 58 14.43 -0.86 -3.71
CA GLU A 58 13.40 -1.74 -3.18
C GLU A 58 12.07 -0.99 -3.19
N VAL A 59 11.03 -1.64 -3.66
CA VAL A 59 9.65 -1.21 -3.53
C VAL A 59 8.86 -2.38 -2.98
N LYS A 60 8.05 -2.15 -1.94
CA LYS A 60 7.29 -3.23 -1.32
C LYS A 60 5.90 -2.78 -0.95
N LEU A 61 4.94 -3.65 -1.22
CA LEU A 61 3.58 -3.49 -0.76
C LEU A 61 3.42 -4.19 0.58
N SER A 62 2.70 -3.56 1.50
CA SER A 62 2.42 -4.13 2.81
C SER A 62 0.99 -3.83 3.22
N VAL A 63 0.39 -4.82 3.87
CA VAL A 63 -0.96 -4.75 4.42
C VAL A 63 -0.83 -4.90 5.93
N TYR A 64 -1.31 -3.90 6.67
CA TYR A 64 -1.26 -3.87 8.12
C TYR A 64 -2.68 -3.88 8.69
N ASN A 65 -2.99 -4.90 9.47
CA ASN A 65 -4.29 -5.07 10.10
C ASN A 65 -4.13 -5.00 11.62
N ALA A 66 -4.30 -3.81 12.19
CA ALA A 66 -4.35 -3.65 13.65
C ALA A 66 -5.75 -3.94 14.20
N SER A 67 -6.80 -3.64 13.43
CA SER A 67 -8.20 -4.00 13.74
C SER A 67 -9.09 -3.79 12.50
N PRO A 68 -10.36 -4.25 12.51
CA PRO A 68 -11.30 -3.97 11.42
C PRO A 68 -11.54 -2.47 11.14
N LEU A 69 -11.27 -1.61 12.12
CA LEU A 69 -11.37 -0.14 12.04
C LEU A 69 -10.02 0.53 11.72
N ASN A 70 -8.90 -0.19 11.89
CA ASN A 70 -7.54 0.27 11.67
C ASN A 70 -6.82 -0.70 10.73
N PHE A 71 -7.25 -0.66 9.48
CA PHE A 71 -6.68 -1.42 8.39
C PHE A 71 -5.95 -0.46 7.44
N TYR A 72 -4.69 -0.75 7.16
CA TYR A 72 -3.84 0.05 6.28
C TYR A 72 -3.29 -0.79 5.13
N VAL A 73 -3.22 -0.17 3.96
CA VAL A 73 -2.40 -0.62 2.84
C VAL A 73 -1.34 0.45 2.66
N TYR A 74 -0.07 0.06 2.60
CA TYR A 74 1.00 1.00 2.33
C TYR A 74 2.03 0.42 1.39
N GLN A 75 2.62 1.27 0.57
CA GLN A 75 3.81 0.95 -0.21
C GLN A 75 4.96 1.78 0.32
N TYR A 76 6.12 1.16 0.44
CA TYR A 76 7.36 1.88 0.70
C TYR A 76 8.38 1.67 -0.41
N GLN A 77 9.27 2.64 -0.56
CA GLN A 77 10.40 2.63 -1.47
C GLN A 77 11.67 2.95 -0.70
N ILE A 78 12.72 2.16 -0.90
CA ILE A 78 14.04 2.36 -0.30
C ILE A 78 15.08 2.44 -1.42
N ASP A 79 15.85 3.52 -1.43
CA ASP A 79 17.01 3.69 -2.31
C ASP A 79 18.31 3.58 -1.53
N ARG A 80 19.29 2.88 -2.11
CA ARG A 80 20.62 2.65 -1.54
C ARG A 80 21.72 3.15 -2.46
N ASP A 81 22.82 3.63 -1.88
CA ASP A 81 24.01 4.02 -2.62
C ASP A 81 24.84 2.80 -3.09
N ASP A 82 26.00 3.06 -3.74
CA ASP A 82 26.92 2.00 -4.18
C ASP A 82 27.52 1.18 -3.02
N GLY A 83 27.57 1.75 -1.81
CA GLY A 83 27.99 1.07 -0.60
C GLY A 83 26.87 0.26 0.07
N GLY A 84 25.64 0.34 -0.44
CA GLY A 84 24.45 -0.29 0.13
C GLY A 84 23.82 0.52 1.28
N ALA A 85 24.29 1.72 1.58
CA ALA A 85 23.71 2.57 2.61
C ALA A 85 22.39 3.18 2.12
N ILE A 86 21.37 3.20 2.99
CA ILE A 86 20.07 3.81 2.67
C ILE A 86 20.26 5.33 2.48
N THR A 87 19.83 5.83 1.34
CA THR A 87 19.87 7.25 0.99
C THR A 87 18.49 7.90 1.00
N ASN A 88 17.44 7.12 0.80
CA ASN A 88 16.07 7.60 0.76
C ASN A 88 15.08 6.51 1.20
N ILE A 89 14.05 6.94 1.93
CA ILE A 89 12.87 6.14 2.26
C ILE A 89 11.64 6.99 1.95
N ASN A 90 10.78 6.49 1.08
CA ASN A 90 9.47 7.05 0.81
C ASN A 90 8.38 6.05 1.21
N VAL A 91 7.27 6.53 1.78
CA VAL A 91 6.14 5.70 2.19
C VAL A 91 4.84 6.41 1.85
N GLU A 92 3.90 5.67 1.28
CA GLU A 92 2.52 6.10 1.10
C GLU A 92 1.59 5.10 1.79
N ALA A 93 0.96 5.55 2.87
CA ALA A 93 0.01 4.76 3.63
C ALA A 93 -1.42 5.24 3.40
N TYR A 94 -2.32 4.27 3.28
CA TYR A 94 -3.74 4.51 3.06
C TYR A 94 -4.56 3.75 4.09
N ARG A 95 -5.37 4.48 4.86
CA ARG A 95 -6.27 3.93 5.88
C ARG A 95 -7.63 3.60 5.28
N TRP A 96 -8.17 2.44 5.61
CA TRP A 96 -9.54 2.11 5.23
C TRP A 96 -10.57 2.99 5.95
N ASN A 97 -11.35 3.75 5.19
CA ASN A 97 -12.51 4.47 5.70
C ASN A 97 -13.77 3.62 5.47
N MET A 98 -14.35 3.10 6.55
CA MET A 98 -15.54 2.23 6.46
C MET A 98 -16.78 2.94 5.93
N ASP A 99 -16.97 4.22 6.25
CA ASP A 99 -18.15 4.99 5.87
C ASP A 99 -18.11 5.35 4.38
N ALA A 100 -16.96 5.84 3.91
CA ALA A 100 -16.76 6.19 2.50
C ALA A 100 -16.47 4.99 1.60
N GLN A 101 -16.12 3.84 2.19
CA GLN A 101 -15.65 2.65 1.49
C GLN A 101 -14.48 2.94 0.53
N VAL A 102 -13.53 3.76 0.99
CA VAL A 102 -12.35 4.22 0.25
C VAL A 102 -11.13 4.11 1.16
N PHE A 103 -9.98 3.80 0.58
CA PHE A 103 -8.68 3.94 1.23
C PHE A 103 -8.22 5.39 1.17
N GLU A 104 -8.07 6.05 2.30
CA GLU A 104 -7.68 7.46 2.36
C GLU A 104 -6.21 7.61 2.72
N PHE A 105 -5.47 8.39 1.94
CA PHE A 105 -4.09 8.73 2.25
C PHE A 105 -3.98 9.28 3.68
N ASP A 106 -3.05 8.73 4.45
CA ASP A 106 -2.80 9.07 5.84
C ASP A 106 -1.33 9.53 5.99
N ALA A 107 -1.13 10.84 6.05
CA ALA A 107 0.19 11.44 6.12
C ALA A 107 0.93 11.08 7.41
N ASP A 108 0.22 11.02 8.53
CA ASP A 108 0.79 10.72 9.84
C ASP A 108 1.25 9.26 9.89
N ALA A 109 0.41 8.32 9.41
CA ALA A 109 0.78 6.92 9.30
C ALA A 109 1.94 6.69 8.32
N SER A 110 1.97 7.42 7.20
CA SER A 110 3.07 7.37 6.23
C SER A 110 4.40 7.75 6.88
N GLN A 111 4.40 8.82 7.67
CA GLN A 111 5.58 9.27 8.40
C GLN A 111 5.99 8.27 9.49
N GLN A 112 5.02 7.73 10.25
CA GLN A 112 5.29 6.72 11.27
C GLN A 112 5.96 5.47 10.68
N PHE A 113 5.39 4.89 9.62
CA PHE A 113 5.96 3.69 8.99
C PHE A 113 7.33 3.96 8.38
N LYS A 114 7.57 5.17 7.86
CA LYS A 114 8.91 5.60 7.42
C LYS A 114 9.93 5.56 8.54
N GLU A 115 9.59 6.06 9.73
CA GLU A 115 10.47 6.06 10.90
C GLU A 115 10.74 4.63 11.41
N GLU A 116 9.74 3.77 11.42
CA GLU A 116 9.88 2.35 11.78
C GLU A 116 10.85 1.61 10.83
N LEU A 117 10.74 1.86 9.53
CA LEU A 117 11.64 1.31 8.51
C LEU A 117 13.08 1.83 8.64
N GLY A 118 13.26 3.11 8.96
CA GLY A 118 14.59 3.71 9.13
C GLY A 118 15.34 3.26 10.38
N ASN A 119 14.62 2.69 11.37
CA ASN A 119 15.18 2.19 12.63
C ASN A 119 15.35 0.66 12.67
N SER A 120 14.96 -0.04 11.59
CA SER A 120 15.04 -1.51 11.45
C SER A 120 16.36 -1.96 10.84
#